data_AF-A0A9D9RHY8-F1
#
_entry.id   AF-A0A9D9RHY8-F1
#
_cell.length_a   1.000
_cell.length_b   1.000
_cell.length_c   1.000
_cell.angle_alpha   90.00
_cell.angle_beta   90.00
_cell.angle_gamma   90.00
#
_symmetry.space_group_name_H-M   'P 1'
#
loop_
_entity.id
_entity.type
_entity.pdbx_description
1 polymer ?
#
loop_
_entity_poly.entity_id
_entity_poly.type
_entity_poly.pdbx_seq_one_letter_code
_entity_poly.pdbx_strand_id
1 'polypeptide(L)'
;MKLFSKNLNADAQEFGGATATEATATTKAPEVVVVETAHDDFDWSVDKRNVSHYAEAERVKYDKVYDDTFVQINDGEIMNGLVVALTKTDVVVNIGFKSDGLVSLNEFRDTNGVKTGDTVEVMVVEKEDRDGNLHLSRKSARIYRAWERIMEVHKTGEVVTGLV
;
A
#
# COMPACT_ATOMS: atom_id res chain seq x y z
N MET A 1 14.35 -62.45 29.69
CA MET A 1 14.90 -61.07 29.66
C MET A 1 16.42 -61.13 29.47
N LYS A 2 16.86 -61.41 28.24
CA LYS A 2 18.22 -61.68 27.71
C LYS A 2 18.00 -61.96 26.19
N LEU A 3 18.88 -61.73 25.22
CA LEU A 3 20.27 -61.24 25.15
C LEU A 3 20.46 -60.43 23.83
N PHE A 4 21.61 -59.79 23.63
CA PHE A 4 22.08 -59.36 22.31
C PHE A 4 22.65 -60.54 21.50
N SER A 5 22.52 -60.52 20.17
CA SER A 5 23.47 -61.18 19.25
C SER A 5 23.53 -60.47 17.89
N LYS A 6 24.68 -60.58 17.23
CA LYS A 6 25.05 -59.83 16.01
C LYS A 6 24.64 -60.56 14.72
N ASN A 7 24.65 -59.77 13.64
CA ASN A 7 24.94 -60.11 12.24
C ASN A 7 25.52 -61.51 11.97
N LEU A 8 25.18 -62.10 10.82
CA LEU A 8 26.21 -62.41 9.80
C LEU A 8 25.62 -62.46 8.38
N ASN A 9 26.50 -62.58 7.40
CA ASN A 9 26.33 -62.18 6.00
C ASN A 9 26.14 -63.39 5.05
N ALA A 10 25.65 -63.11 3.83
CA ALA A 10 25.92 -63.76 2.53
C ALA A 10 25.95 -65.30 2.36
N ASP A 11 25.20 -65.77 1.34
CA ASP A 11 25.56 -66.74 0.27
C ASP A 11 24.25 -67.00 -0.54
N ALA A 12 24.19 -67.24 -1.86
CA ALA A 12 25.11 -67.12 -3.01
C ALA A 12 24.18 -66.94 -4.27
N GLN A 13 24.47 -66.06 -5.25
CA GLN A 13 25.26 -66.32 -6.48
C GLN A 13 24.58 -67.37 -7.41
N GLU A 14 24.22 -67.08 -8.67
CA GLU A 14 25.02 -66.91 -9.90
C GLU A 14 24.02 -66.66 -11.09
N PHE A 15 24.32 -66.13 -12.29
CA PHE A 15 25.33 -65.21 -12.81
C PHE A 15 24.92 -64.72 -14.23
N GLY A 16 25.63 -63.74 -14.79
CA GLY A 16 25.49 -63.25 -16.18
C GLY A 16 24.95 -61.81 -16.21
N GLY A 17 25.76 -60.75 -16.34
CA GLY A 17 27.09 -60.62 -16.97
C GLY A 17 26.95 -59.61 -18.13
N ALA A 18 27.73 -58.54 -18.25
CA ALA A 18 28.93 -58.13 -17.50
C ALA A 18 29.04 -56.59 -17.34
N THR A 19 29.93 -56.17 -16.45
CA THR A 19 30.51 -54.81 -16.33
C THR A 19 31.51 -54.53 -17.47
N ALA A 20 32.07 -53.34 -17.75
CA ALA A 20 32.13 -52.00 -17.15
C ALA A 20 32.09 -50.94 -18.31
N THR A 21 32.30 -49.62 -18.21
CA THR A 21 33.17 -48.80 -17.33
C THR A 21 32.75 -47.32 -17.31
N GLU A 22 32.97 -46.67 -16.16
CA GLU A 22 33.13 -45.25 -15.81
C GLU A 22 32.60 -44.06 -16.65
N ALA A 23 32.21 -43.01 -15.91
CA ALA A 23 31.72 -41.74 -16.43
C ALA A 23 32.84 -40.76 -16.82
N THR A 24 32.52 -39.84 -17.72
CA THR A 24 33.13 -38.50 -17.72
C THR A 24 32.02 -37.48 -18.01
N ALA A 25 31.96 -36.40 -17.22
CA ALA A 25 30.88 -35.44 -17.28
C ALA A 25 31.01 -34.49 -18.48
N THR A 26 29.88 -34.10 -19.08
CA THR A 26 29.72 -32.79 -19.72
C THR A 26 28.30 -32.31 -19.51
N THR A 27 28.17 -31.20 -18.80
CA THR A 27 26.92 -30.50 -18.56
C THR A 27 26.43 -29.86 -19.85
N LYS A 28 25.23 -30.26 -20.32
CA LYS A 28 24.40 -29.38 -21.16
C LYS A 28 23.04 -29.24 -20.50
N ALA A 29 22.69 -28.03 -20.10
CA ALA A 29 21.34 -27.71 -19.62
C ALA A 29 20.34 -27.99 -20.76
N PRO A 30 19.10 -28.44 -20.45
CA PRO A 30 18.07 -28.57 -21.48
C PRO A 30 17.81 -27.21 -22.10
N GLU A 31 17.97 -27.10 -23.41
CA GLU A 31 17.59 -25.90 -24.17
C GLU A 31 16.08 -25.67 -23.97
N VAL A 32 15.75 -24.52 -23.40
CA VAL A 32 14.36 -24.12 -23.18
C VAL A 32 13.76 -23.80 -24.55
N VAL A 33 13.06 -24.78 -25.12
CA VAL A 33 12.38 -24.61 -26.41
C VAL A 33 11.27 -23.59 -26.19
N VAL A 34 11.49 -22.36 -26.64
CA VAL A 34 10.49 -21.28 -26.55
C VAL A 34 9.37 -21.65 -27.51
N VAL A 35 8.22 -22.05 -26.96
CA VAL A 35 7.02 -22.31 -27.76
C VAL A 35 6.40 -20.96 -28.08
N GLU A 36 6.74 -20.43 -29.27
CA GLU A 36 6.10 -19.22 -29.81
C GLU A 36 4.59 -19.48 -29.93
N THR A 37 3.82 -18.68 -29.19
CA THR A 37 2.36 -18.69 -29.21
C THR A 37 1.85 -17.66 -30.22
N ALA A 38 0.66 -17.86 -30.76
CA ALA A 38 0.09 -17.04 -31.84
C ALA A 38 -0.24 -15.57 -31.45
N HIS A 39 0.24 -15.09 -30.30
CA HIS A 39 0.03 -13.76 -29.75
C HIS A 39 1.34 -13.03 -29.39
N ASP A 40 2.50 -13.67 -29.56
CA ASP A 40 3.80 -13.09 -29.19
C ASP A 40 4.29 -11.99 -30.16
N ASP A 41 3.76 -11.96 -31.39
CA ASP A 41 3.96 -10.88 -32.38
C ASP A 41 3.16 -9.59 -32.07
N PHE A 42 2.42 -9.52 -30.96
CA PHE A 42 1.57 -8.37 -30.65
C PHE A 42 2.35 -7.21 -30.02
N ASP A 43 2.83 -6.31 -30.87
CA ASP A 43 3.45 -5.04 -30.44
C ASP A 43 2.39 -4.10 -29.82
N TRP A 44 2.34 -4.09 -28.49
CA TRP A 44 1.52 -3.17 -27.68
C TRP A 44 1.79 -1.68 -27.98
N SER A 45 2.93 -1.35 -28.60
CA SER A 45 3.30 0.03 -28.95
C SER A 45 2.64 0.55 -30.24
N VAL A 46 1.85 -0.27 -30.95
CA VAL A 46 1.23 0.11 -32.24
C VAL A 46 -0.29 -0.10 -32.24
N ASP A 47 -1.08 0.99 -32.16
CA ASP A 47 -2.51 0.92 -32.50
C ASP A 47 -2.67 0.60 -34.00
N LYS A 48 -3.76 -0.09 -34.35
CA LYS A 48 -4.13 -0.55 -35.71
C LYS A 48 -4.26 0.58 -36.75
N ARG A 49 -4.04 1.83 -36.36
CA ARG A 49 -4.14 3.05 -37.16
C ARG A 49 -2.82 3.79 -37.36
N ASN A 50 -1.69 3.27 -36.85
CA ASN A 50 -0.35 3.86 -37.04
C ASN A 50 -0.29 5.35 -36.62
N VAL A 51 -0.92 5.70 -35.50
CA VAL A 51 -0.78 7.01 -34.87
C VAL A 51 0.18 6.85 -33.71
N SER A 52 1.33 7.50 -33.80
CA SER A 52 2.33 7.48 -32.73
C SER A 52 1.75 8.02 -31.43
N HIS A 53 2.17 7.42 -30.31
CA HIS A 53 1.97 7.97 -28.97
C HIS A 53 2.28 9.47 -28.89
N TYR A 54 1.70 10.15 -27.90
CA TYR A 54 2.04 11.51 -27.49
C TYR A 54 3.56 11.75 -27.50
N ALA A 55 3.98 12.96 -27.87
CA ALA A 55 5.40 13.31 -27.89
C ALA A 55 6.03 13.05 -26.51
N GLU A 56 7.32 12.73 -26.45
CA GLU A 56 7.97 12.35 -25.18
C GLU A 56 7.78 13.41 -24.07
N ALA A 57 7.88 14.69 -24.43
CA ALA A 57 7.60 15.82 -23.54
C ALA A 57 6.13 15.91 -23.09
N GLU A 58 5.17 15.49 -23.93
CA GLU A 58 3.75 15.41 -23.58
C GLU A 58 3.47 14.23 -22.64
N ARG A 59 4.08 13.05 -22.90
CA ARG A 59 4.01 11.88 -22.01
C ARG A 59 4.46 12.25 -20.60
N VAL A 60 5.69 12.76 -20.46
CA VAL A 60 6.24 13.17 -19.15
C VAL A 60 5.37 14.23 -18.46
N LYS A 61 4.75 15.14 -19.24
CA LYS A 61 3.81 16.12 -18.70
C LYS A 61 2.52 15.45 -18.19
N TYR A 62 1.95 14.50 -18.92
CA TYR A 62 0.77 13.77 -18.49
C TYR A 62 1.05 12.86 -17.30
N ASP A 63 2.14 12.08 -17.34
CA ASP A 63 2.60 11.22 -16.24
C ASP A 63 2.73 12.03 -14.94
N LYS A 64 3.43 13.18 -15.00
CA LYS A 64 3.54 14.07 -13.83
C LYS A 64 2.17 14.56 -13.32
N VAL A 65 1.27 14.95 -14.22
CA VAL A 65 -0.09 15.40 -13.81
C VAL A 65 -0.88 14.26 -13.18
N TYR A 66 -0.72 13.02 -13.64
CA TYR A 66 -1.34 11.85 -13.00
C TYR A 66 -0.72 11.54 -11.63
N ASP A 67 0.61 11.54 -11.52
CA ASP A 67 1.30 11.33 -10.24
C ASP A 67 0.91 12.41 -9.21
N ASP A 68 0.82 13.68 -9.62
CA ASP A 68 0.38 14.80 -8.77
C ASP A 68 -1.08 14.64 -8.28
N THR A 69 -1.92 13.76 -8.85
CA THR A 69 -3.28 13.47 -8.35
C THR A 69 -3.32 12.44 -7.21
N PHE A 70 -2.27 11.63 -7.03
CA PHE A 70 -2.25 10.60 -6.00
C PHE A 70 -1.75 11.15 -4.65
N VAL A 71 -2.69 11.62 -3.83
CA VAL A 71 -2.41 11.95 -2.43
C VAL A 71 -2.06 10.67 -1.66
N GLN A 72 -0.80 10.54 -1.23
CA GLN A 72 -0.41 9.51 -0.26
C GLN A 72 -0.69 10.02 1.15
N ILE A 73 -1.31 9.20 1.99
CA ILE A 73 -1.64 9.54 3.38
C ILE A 73 -1.00 8.55 4.36
N ASN A 74 -0.63 9.04 5.54
CA ASN A 74 -0.12 8.24 6.66
C ASN A 74 -1.03 8.34 7.89
N ASP A 75 -0.97 7.33 8.75
CA ASP A 75 -1.73 7.34 10.00
C ASP A 75 -1.13 8.38 10.96
N GLY A 76 -1.99 9.17 11.61
CA GLY A 76 -1.61 10.32 12.42
C GLY A 76 -1.33 11.61 11.63
N GLU A 77 -1.44 11.60 10.31
CA GLU A 77 -1.23 12.78 9.47
C GLU A 77 -2.43 13.75 9.55
N ILE A 78 -2.16 15.06 9.56
CA ILE A 78 -3.18 16.12 9.63
C ILE A 78 -3.31 16.76 8.24
N MET A 79 -4.52 16.70 7.69
CA MET A 79 -4.84 17.20 6.36
C MET A 79 -6.07 18.12 6.41
N ASN A 80 -6.16 19.02 5.42
CA ASN A 80 -7.37 19.82 5.20
C ASN A 80 -8.29 19.08 4.25
N GLY A 81 -9.53 18.83 4.68
CA GLY A 81 -10.57 18.19 3.88
C GLY A 81 -11.74 19.11 3.60
N LEU A 82 -12.47 18.85 2.51
CA LEU A 82 -13.69 19.56 2.14
C LEU A 82 -14.92 18.72 2.52
N VAL A 83 -15.90 19.35 3.17
CA VAL A 83 -17.15 18.69 3.56
C VAL A 83 -18.05 18.50 2.33
N VAL A 84 -18.14 17.28 1.83
CA VAL A 84 -18.94 16.93 0.64
C VAL A 84 -20.41 16.76 0.99
N ALA A 85 -20.70 16.05 2.09
CA ALA A 85 -22.06 15.72 2.49
C ALA A 85 -22.22 15.66 4.02
N LEU A 86 -23.46 15.82 4.46
CA LEU A 86 -23.85 15.77 5.88
C LEU A 86 -24.99 14.77 6.06
N THR A 87 -24.77 13.78 6.92
CA THR A 87 -25.79 12.81 7.32
C THR A 87 -26.38 13.18 8.69
N LYS A 88 -27.15 12.27 9.32
CA LYS A 88 -27.69 12.49 10.68
C LYS A 88 -26.68 12.19 11.80
N THR A 89 -25.64 11.42 11.50
CA THR A 89 -24.65 10.93 12.47
C THR A 89 -23.24 11.42 12.13
N ASP A 90 -22.92 11.49 10.85
CA ASP A 90 -21.55 11.67 10.35
C ASP A 90 -21.47 12.69 9.21
N VAL A 91 -20.31 13.32 9.13
CA VAL A 91 -19.88 14.29 8.12
C VAL A 91 -18.97 13.56 7.14
N VAL A 92 -19.28 13.65 5.85
CA VAL A 92 -18.45 13.08 4.77
C VAL A 92 -17.44 14.14 4.33
N VAL A 93 -16.16 13.83 4.48
CA VAL A 93 -15.03 14.74 4.21
C VAL A 93 -14.13 14.12 3.15
N ASN A 94 -13.93 14.84 2.04
CA ASN A 94 -12.96 14.46 1.02
C ASN A 94 -11.61 15.12 1.32
N ILE A 95 -10.53 14.33 1.31
CA ILE A 95 -9.14 14.79 1.50
C ILE A 95 -8.26 14.53 0.26
N GLY A 96 -8.86 14.25 -0.90
CA GLY A 96 -8.14 13.83 -2.11
C GLY A 96 -7.60 12.39 -2.10
N PHE A 97 -8.01 11.56 -1.14
CA PHE A 97 -7.66 10.13 -1.11
C PHE A 97 -8.65 9.27 -1.93
N LYS A 98 -8.34 7.98 -2.09
CA LYS A 98 -9.13 7.01 -2.86
C LYS A 98 -10.58 6.85 -2.36
N SER A 99 -10.76 6.91 -1.04
CA SER A 99 -12.06 6.84 -0.36
C SER A 99 -12.30 8.15 0.39
N ASP A 100 -13.56 8.59 0.47
CA ASP A 100 -13.96 9.65 1.39
C ASP A 100 -13.84 9.19 2.85
N GLY A 101 -13.64 10.15 3.75
CA GLY A 101 -13.57 9.90 5.18
C GLY A 101 -14.83 10.30 5.93
N LEU A 102 -15.09 9.59 7.02
CA LEU A 102 -16.22 9.85 7.91
C LEU A 102 -15.71 10.48 9.22
N VAL A 103 -16.32 11.60 9.61
CA VAL A 103 -16.10 12.26 10.91
C VAL A 103 -17.43 12.38 11.63
N SER A 104 -17.52 11.89 12.86
CA SER A 104 -18.78 11.99 13.62
C SER A 104 -19.19 13.44 13.88
N LEU A 105 -20.49 13.76 13.70
CA LEU A 105 -21.06 15.08 14.00
C LEU A 105 -20.81 15.54 15.44
N ASN A 106 -20.57 14.59 16.35
CA ASN A 106 -20.25 14.86 17.75
C ASN A 106 -18.95 15.68 17.91
N GLU A 107 -18.04 15.64 16.93
CA GLU A 107 -16.79 16.42 16.91
C GLU A 107 -16.93 17.86 16.42
N PHE A 108 -18.11 18.29 15.96
CA PHE A 108 -18.36 19.65 15.42
C PHE A 108 -19.15 20.57 16.36
N ARG A 109 -19.36 20.14 17.62
CA ARG A 109 -20.18 20.85 18.63
C ARG A 109 -19.66 22.23 19.06
N ASP A 110 -18.39 22.52 18.83
CA ASP A 110 -17.73 23.80 19.12
C ASP A 110 -17.85 24.84 18.00
N THR A 111 -18.28 24.40 16.82
CA THR A 111 -18.55 25.24 15.64
C THR A 111 -20.05 25.50 15.49
N ASN A 112 -20.44 26.60 14.83
CA ASN A 112 -21.83 27.04 14.65
C ASN A 112 -22.66 26.17 13.66
N GLY A 113 -22.45 24.85 13.67
CA GLY A 113 -22.88 23.92 12.65
C GLY A 113 -21.98 23.96 11.42
N VAL A 114 -21.56 22.79 10.95
CA VAL A 114 -20.80 22.63 9.71
C VAL A 114 -21.75 22.58 8.50
N LYS A 115 -21.31 23.10 7.35
CA LYS A 115 -22.04 23.12 6.08
C LYS A 115 -21.28 22.36 5.00
N THR A 116 -22.01 21.90 3.98
CA THR A 116 -21.41 21.37 2.75
C THR A 116 -20.62 22.47 2.04
N GLY A 117 -19.37 22.18 1.67
CA GLY A 117 -18.41 23.13 1.10
C GLY A 117 -17.42 23.73 2.09
N ASP A 118 -17.63 23.57 3.41
CA ASP A 118 -16.67 24.04 4.41
C ASP A 118 -15.35 23.24 4.34
N THR A 119 -14.22 23.92 4.55
CA THR A 119 -12.92 23.26 4.73
C THR A 119 -12.65 23.02 6.21
N VAL A 120 -12.26 21.79 6.56
CA VAL A 120 -12.06 21.34 7.95
C VAL A 120 -10.71 20.63 8.08
N GLU A 121 -9.97 20.95 9.13
CA GLU A 121 -8.73 20.24 9.48
C GLU A 121 -9.06 18.94 10.23
N VAL A 122 -8.52 17.83 9.74
CA VAL A 122 -8.81 16.46 10.19
C VAL A 122 -7.53 15.63 10.27
N MET A 123 -7.45 14.74 11.24
CA MET A 123 -6.36 13.78 11.38
C MET A 123 -6.83 12.41 10.87
N VAL A 124 -5.98 11.75 10.08
CA VAL A 124 -6.15 10.34 9.70
C VAL A 124 -5.87 9.48 10.94
N VAL A 125 -6.87 8.73 11.40
CA VAL A 125 -6.72 7.82 12.54
C VAL A 125 -6.41 6.41 12.04
N GLU A 126 -7.08 5.98 10.98
CA GLU A 126 -6.91 4.68 10.34
C GLU A 126 -7.28 4.79 8.86
N LYS A 127 -6.42 4.27 7.97
CA LYS A 127 -6.59 4.42 6.50
C LYS A 127 -7.86 3.79 5.94
N GLU A 128 -8.34 2.71 6.55
CA GLU A 128 -9.47 1.93 6.06
C GLU A 128 -10.15 1.17 7.22
N ASP A 129 -11.37 1.55 7.57
CA ASP A 129 -12.26 0.76 8.44
C ASP A 129 -12.81 -0.46 7.67
N ARG A 130 -13.48 -1.38 8.35
CA ARG A 130 -14.03 -2.65 7.83
C ARG A 130 -14.93 -2.50 6.60
N ASP A 131 -15.51 -1.32 6.39
CA ASP A 131 -16.39 -0.98 5.27
C ASP A 131 -15.67 -0.26 4.11
N GLY A 132 -14.33 -0.10 4.14
CA GLY A 132 -13.55 0.53 3.07
C GLY A 132 -13.43 2.06 3.15
N ASN A 133 -13.91 2.66 4.24
CA ASN A 133 -13.98 4.10 4.46
C ASN A 133 -12.80 4.60 5.31
N LEU A 134 -12.37 5.84 5.09
CA LEU A 134 -11.28 6.44 5.85
C LEU A 134 -11.76 6.93 7.23
N HIS A 135 -11.10 6.52 8.33
CA HIS A 135 -11.48 6.96 9.67
C HIS A 135 -10.76 8.28 10.05
N LEU A 136 -11.51 9.36 10.20
CA LEU A 136 -11.00 10.71 10.41
C LEU A 136 -11.47 11.28 11.75
N SER A 137 -10.58 12.00 12.46
CA SER A 137 -10.94 12.75 13.67
C SER A 137 -10.38 14.18 13.65
N ARG A 138 -11.30 15.14 13.73
CA ARG A 138 -11.04 16.56 13.98
C ARG A 138 -10.63 16.79 15.44
N LYS A 139 -11.16 16.01 16.39
CA LYS A 139 -10.78 16.09 17.80
C LYS A 139 -9.29 15.77 17.99
N SER A 140 -8.80 14.70 17.36
CA SER A 140 -7.38 14.32 17.42
C SER A 140 -6.48 15.39 16.79
N ALA A 141 -6.86 15.92 15.61
CA ALA A 141 -6.15 17.05 14.98
C ALA A 141 -6.01 18.25 15.92
N ARG A 142 -7.10 18.67 16.58
CA ARG A 142 -7.10 19.80 17.52
C ARG A 142 -6.24 19.57 18.76
N ILE A 143 -6.23 18.35 19.31
CA ILE A 143 -5.37 17.99 20.44
C ILE A 143 -3.90 18.08 20.01
N TYR A 144 -3.58 17.60 18.81
CA TYR A 144 -2.22 17.68 18.26
C TYR A 144 -1.79 19.12 18.01
N ARG A 145 -2.63 19.97 17.37
CA ARG A 145 -2.35 21.41 17.20
C ARG A 145 -2.15 22.14 18.54
N ALA A 146 -2.95 21.82 19.55
CA ALA A 146 -2.77 22.36 20.89
C ALA A 146 -1.43 21.92 21.51
N TRP A 147 -1.03 20.67 21.28
CA TRP A 147 0.27 20.14 21.72
C TRP A 147 1.45 20.79 20.99
N GLU A 148 1.38 20.97 19.67
CA GLU A 148 2.36 21.73 18.89
C GLU A 148 2.54 23.14 19.45
N ARG A 149 1.43 23.85 19.71
CA ARG A 149 1.45 25.19 20.31
C ARG A 149 2.10 25.20 21.71
N ILE A 150 1.81 24.21 22.55
CA ILE A 150 2.44 24.07 23.87
C ILE A 150 3.96 23.86 23.73
N MET A 151 4.40 23.00 22.79
CA MET A 151 5.82 22.78 22.51
C MET A 151 6.51 24.02 21.94
N GLU A 152 5.84 24.79 21.10
CA GLU A 152 6.35 26.06 20.56
C GLU A 152 6.52 27.11 21.66
N VAL A 153 5.49 27.32 22.48
CA VAL A 153 5.54 28.26 23.61
C VAL A 153 6.60 27.86 24.64
N HIS A 154 6.76 26.56 24.92
CA HIS A 154 7.83 26.07 25.79
C HIS A 154 9.23 26.33 25.21
N LYS A 155 9.41 26.36 23.89
CA LYS A 155 10.69 26.70 23.23
C LYS A 155 10.97 28.20 23.23
N THR A 156 9.94 29.04 23.09
CA THR A 156 10.07 30.52 23.05
C THR A 156 10.11 31.15 24.44
N GLY A 157 9.59 30.47 25.46
CA GLY A 157 9.50 30.98 26.84
C GLY A 157 8.34 31.95 27.07
N GLU A 158 7.32 31.95 26.19
CA GLU A 158 6.15 32.82 26.32
C GLU A 158 5.24 32.37 27.50
N VAL A 159 4.65 33.33 28.21
CA VAL A 159 3.83 33.05 29.40
C VAL A 159 2.37 32.81 29.00
N VAL A 160 1.89 31.57 29.14
CA VAL A 160 0.49 31.21 28.88
C VAL A 160 -0.38 31.46 30.12
N THR A 161 -1.47 32.20 29.96
CA THR A 161 -2.50 32.37 31.00
C THR A 161 -3.50 31.21 30.98
N GLY A 162 -3.57 30.44 32.07
CA GLY A 162 -4.62 29.43 32.29
C GLY A 162 -5.81 29.98 33.08
N LEU A 163 -6.98 29.37 32.88
CA LEU A 163 -8.17 29.52 33.74
C LEU A 163 -8.23 28.32 34.69
N VAL A 164 -8.50 28.56 35.97
CA VAL A 164 -8.59 27.57 37.06
C VAL A 164 -10.04 27.44 37.51
#